data_AF-A0A434RZN5-F1
#
_entry.id   AF-A0A434RZN5-F1
#
_cell.length_a   1.000
_cell.length_b   1.000
_cell.length_c   1.000
_cell.angle_alpha   90.00
_cell.angle_beta   90.00
_cell.angle_gamma   90.00
#
_symmetry.space_group_name_H-M   'P 1'
#
loop_
_entity.id
_entity.type
_entity.pdbx_description
1 polymer ?
#
loop_
_entity_poly.entity_id
_entity_poly.type
_entity_poly.pdbx_seq_one_letter_code
_entity_poly.pdbx_strand_id
1 'polypeptide(L)'
;MPQPDLVIFDCDGVLVDSEIIAARVEAELLTSAGYEISPEELAETYAGLTFKDILMRVEEKSHLPFQASLIDRAEELVDRKLRSDVRIIDGAREA
;
A
#
# COMPACT_ATOMS: atom_id res chain seq x y z
N MET A 1 20.32 -26.41 17.07
CA MET A 1 18.85 -26.32 17.11
C MET A 1 18.33 -27.13 15.93
N PRO A 2 17.23 -27.88 16.05
CA PRO A 2 16.65 -28.58 14.88
C PRO A 2 16.14 -27.56 13.85
N GLN A 3 16.28 -27.87 12.56
CA GLN A 3 15.75 -27.07 11.46
C GLN A 3 14.27 -27.43 11.20
N PRO A 4 13.46 -26.48 10.68
CA PRO A 4 12.09 -26.75 10.30
C PRO A 4 12.02 -27.65 9.06
N ASP A 5 11.02 -28.53 9.00
CA ASP A 5 10.75 -29.39 7.82
C ASP A 5 10.05 -28.63 6.68
N LEU A 6 9.43 -27.48 6.97
CA LEU A 6 8.69 -26.66 6.00
C LEU A 6 8.71 -25.18 6.42
N VAL A 7 8.84 -24.30 5.42
CA VAL A 7 8.63 -22.84 5.55
C VAL A 7 7.59 -22.42 4.51
N ILE A 8 6.60 -21.63 4.94
CA ILE A 8 5.61 -21.01 4.06
C ILE A 8 5.85 -19.50 4.12
N PHE A 9 6.10 -18.90 2.95
CA PHE A 9 6.29 -17.47 2.81
C PHE A 9 4.98 -16.82 2.38
N ASP A 10 4.71 -15.65 2.95
CA ASP A 10 3.74 -14.73 2.37
C ASP A 10 4.30 -14.17 1.05
N CYS A 11 3.45 -13.61 0.20
CA CYS A 11 3.85 -13.03 -1.08
C CYS A 11 4.13 -11.53 -0.92
N ASP A 12 3.11 -10.77 -0.52
CA ASP A 12 3.14 -9.32 -0.45
C ASP A 12 4.03 -8.84 0.69
N GLY A 13 4.97 -7.93 0.40
CA GLY A 13 5.92 -7.43 1.40
C GLY A 13 6.98 -8.43 1.86
N VAL A 14 6.97 -9.67 1.36
CA VAL A 14 7.94 -10.72 1.70
C VAL A 14 8.71 -11.22 0.47
N LEU A 15 8.01 -11.68 -0.56
CA LEU A 15 8.64 -12.12 -1.81
C LEU A 15 8.67 -11.00 -2.86
N VAL A 16 7.68 -10.11 -2.83
CA VAL A 16 7.57 -8.98 -3.75
C VAL A 16 7.26 -7.67 -3.03
N ASP A 17 7.80 -6.58 -3.56
CA ASP A 17 7.64 -5.23 -3.01
C ASP A 17 6.36 -4.58 -3.57
N SER A 18 5.21 -5.09 -3.14
CA SER A 18 3.88 -4.63 -3.57
C SER A 18 3.32 -3.49 -2.72
N GLU A 19 3.70 -3.40 -1.45
CA GLU A 19 3.19 -2.38 -0.51
C GLU A 19 3.61 -0.96 -0.90
N ILE A 20 4.84 -0.77 -1.39
CA ILE A 20 5.31 0.54 -1.85
C ILE A 20 4.51 1.06 -3.06
N ILE A 21 3.98 0.15 -3.88
CA ILE A 21 3.16 0.51 -5.03
C ILE A 21 1.81 1.02 -4.56
N ALA A 22 1.18 0.31 -3.61
CA ALA A 22 -0.07 0.76 -2.99
C ALA A 22 0.10 2.13 -2.33
N ALA A 23 1.12 2.29 -1.48
CA ALA A 23 1.36 3.53 -0.76
C ALA A 23 1.56 4.74 -1.70
N ARG A 24 2.25 4.54 -2.83
CA ARG A 24 2.43 5.60 -3.85
C ARG A 24 1.11 6.01 -4.51
N VAL A 25 0.32 5.04 -4.95
CA VAL A 25 -0.98 5.30 -5.60
C VAL A 25 -1.92 6.01 -4.63
N GLU A 26 -2.00 5.54 -3.40
CA GLU A 26 -2.87 6.09 -2.37
C GLU A 26 -2.45 7.51 -1.97
N ALA A 27 -1.15 7.77 -1.80
CA ALA A 27 -0.63 9.10 -1.51
C ALA A 27 -0.88 10.08 -2.65
N GLU A 28 -0.72 9.65 -3.91
CA GLU A 28 -1.04 10.46 -5.09
C GLU A 28 -2.53 10.81 -5.15
N LEU A 29 -3.42 9.87 -4.81
CA LEU A 29 -4.87 10.10 -4.79
C LEU A 29 -5.27 11.06 -3.68
N LEU A 30 -4.74 10.89 -2.47
CA LEU A 30 -4.99 11.81 -1.34
C LEU A 30 -4.48 13.21 -1.64
N THR A 31 -3.26 13.32 -2.17
CA THR A 31 -2.65 14.60 -2.56
C THR A 31 -3.49 15.28 -3.64
N SER A 32 -3.94 14.53 -4.65
CA SER A 32 -4.82 15.05 -5.71
C SER A 32 -6.20 15.48 -5.18
N ALA A 33 -6.65 14.90 -4.07
CA ALA A 33 -7.91 15.25 -3.41
C ALA A 33 -7.76 16.38 -2.37
N GLY A 34 -6.54 16.94 -2.22
CA GLY A 34 -6.27 18.12 -1.38
C GLY A 34 -5.60 17.82 -0.05
N TYR A 35 -5.21 16.58 0.23
CA TYR A 35 -4.45 16.20 1.42
C TYR A 35 -3.04 15.73 1.02
N GLU A 36 -2.08 16.66 1.12
CA GLU A 36 -0.68 16.39 0.80
C GLU A 36 -0.07 15.42 1.81
N ILE A 37 0.40 14.28 1.34
CA ILE A 37 1.08 13.23 2.13
C ILE A 37 2.08 12.50 1.23
N SER A 38 3.25 12.16 1.76
CA SER A 38 4.22 11.35 1.01
C SER A 38 3.88 9.85 1.11
N PRO A 39 4.29 9.02 0.14
CA PRO A 39 4.13 7.56 0.24
C PRO A 39 4.78 6.98 1.50
N GLU A 40 5.92 7.52 1.92
CA GLU A 40 6.65 7.10 3.13
C GLU A 40 5.86 7.44 4.39
N GLU A 41 5.35 8.67 4.51
CA GLU A 41 4.50 9.06 5.65
C GLU A 41 3.21 8.24 5.70
N LEU A 42 2.62 7.95 4.53
CA LEU A 42 1.43 7.13 4.43
C LEU A 42 1.70 5.71 4.91
N ALA A 43 2.79 5.09 4.44
CA ALA A 43 3.20 3.77 4.88
C ALA A 43 3.52 3.74 6.39
N GLU A 44 4.29 4.70 6.90
CA GLU A 44 4.64 4.77 8.33
C GLU A 44 3.43 4.96 9.24
N THR A 45 2.47 5.80 8.84
CA THR A 45 1.35 6.20 9.69
C THR A 45 0.15 5.27 9.57
N TYR A 46 -0.04 4.66 8.41
CA TYR A 46 -1.26 3.95 8.05
C TYR A 46 -1.05 2.52 7.54
N ALA A 47 0.17 1.96 7.65
CA ALA A 47 0.43 0.56 7.32
C ALA A 47 -0.58 -0.41 7.97
N GLY A 48 -0.99 -1.41 7.18
CA GLY A 48 -1.92 -2.46 7.61
C GLY A 48 -3.40 -2.06 7.64
N LEU A 49 -3.73 -0.82 7.26
CA LEU A 49 -5.12 -0.37 7.11
C LEU A 49 -5.61 -0.53 5.67
N THR A 50 -6.92 -0.68 5.50
CA THR A 50 -7.52 -0.57 4.17
C THR A 50 -7.54 0.89 3.73
N PHE A 51 -7.45 1.16 2.42
CA PHE A 51 -7.53 2.54 1.92
C PHE A 51 -8.81 3.27 2.35
N LYS A 52 -9.92 2.54 2.52
CA LYS A 52 -11.16 3.08 3.11
C LYS A 52 -10.94 3.60 4.53
N ASP A 53 -10.25 2.85 5.39
CA ASP A 53 -9.96 3.26 6.76
C ASP A 53 -8.97 4.44 6.78
N ILE A 54 -8.02 4.48 5.84
CA ILE A 54 -7.13 5.62 5.65
C ILE A 54 -7.94 6.87 5.32
N LEU A 55 -8.82 6.80 4.31
CA LEU A 55 -9.70 7.91 3.93
C LEU A 55 -10.48 8.42 5.14
N MET A 56 -11.18 7.55 5.87
CA MET A 56 -11.96 7.95 7.05
C MET A 56 -11.11 8.66 8.11
N ARG A 57 -9.89 8.17 8.39
CA ARG A 57 -8.99 8.80 9.37
C ARG A 57 -8.46 10.15 8.89
N VAL A 58 -8.17 10.26 7.59
CA VAL A 58 -7.69 11.50 7.00
C VAL A 58 -8.83 12.54 6.94
N GLU A 59 -10.05 12.16 6.60
CA GLU A 59 -11.23 13.04 6.67
C GLU A 59 -11.43 13.57 8.09
N GLU A 60 -11.33 12.69 9.09
CA GLU A 60 -11.48 13.08 10.50
C GLU A 60 -10.41 14.09 10.95
N LYS A 61 -9.16 13.89 10.55
CA LYS A 61 -8.03 14.78 10.91
C LYS A 61 -8.01 16.10 10.13
N SER A 62 -8.31 16.05 8.84
CA SER A 62 -8.15 17.20 7.93
C SER A 62 -9.44 18.01 7.76
N HIS A 63 -10.58 17.45 8.15
CA HIS A 63 -11.92 17.98 7.86
C HIS A 63 -12.19 18.19 6.36
N LEU A 64 -11.42 17.53 5.49
CA LEU A 64 -11.64 17.51 4.05
C LEU A 64 -12.53 16.32 3.70
N PRO A 65 -13.63 16.51 2.96
CA PRO A 65 -14.44 15.41 2.48
C PRO A 65 -13.80 14.79 1.24
N PHE A 66 -13.75 13.45 1.20
CA PHE A 66 -13.29 12.67 0.07
C PHE A 66 -14.46 11.97 -0.62
N GLN A 67 -14.28 11.72 -1.93
CA GLN A 67 -15.26 10.96 -2.69
C GLN A 67 -15.05 9.47 -2.45
N ALA A 68 -16.13 8.73 -2.17
CA ALA A 68 -16.09 7.28 -2.02
C ALA A 68 -15.51 6.56 -3.25
N SER A 69 -15.68 7.15 -4.45
CA SER A 69 -15.10 6.65 -5.71
C SER A 69 -13.56 6.60 -5.72
N LEU A 70 -12.89 7.26 -4.78
CA LEU A 70 -11.44 7.12 -4.63
C LEU A 70 -11.04 5.69 -4.22
N ILE A 71 -11.92 4.96 -3.52
CA ILE A 71 -11.65 3.58 -3.10
C ILE A 71 -11.51 2.68 -4.32
N ASP A 72 -12.53 2.67 -5.19
CA ASP A 72 -12.52 1.86 -6.42
C ASP A 72 -11.37 2.28 -7.34
N ARG A 73 -11.09 3.59 -7.41
CA ARG A 73 -10.00 4.13 -8.22
C ARG A 73 -8.62 3.73 -7.70
N ALA A 74 -8.44 3.65 -6.38
CA ALA A 74 -7.20 3.15 -5.78
C ALA A 74 -7.00 1.69 -6.16
N GLU A 75 -8.02 0.85 -5.98
CA GLU A 75 -7.97 -0.58 -6.34
C GLU A 75 -7.58 -0.78 -7.80
N GLU A 76 -8.25 -0.11 -8.74
CA GLU A 76 -7.94 -0.21 -10.18
C GLU A 76 -6.52 0.24 -10.54
N LEU A 77 -6.01 1.30 -9.89
CA LEU A 77 -4.69 1.84 -10.16
C LEU A 77 -3.59 0.97 -9.56
N VAL A 78 -3.78 0.49 -8.33
CA VAL A 78 -2.87 -0.44 -7.67
C VAL A 78 -2.75 -1.73 -8.49
N ASP A 79 -3.87 -2.34 -8.88
CA ASP A 79 -3.89 -3.55 -9.69
C ASP A 79 -3.14 -3.38 -11.01
N ARG A 80 -3.37 -2.25 -11.68
CA ARG A 80 -2.69 -1.92 -12.93
C ARG A 80 -1.18 -1.78 -12.73
N LYS A 81 -0.77 -1.11 -11.65
CA LYS A 81 0.63 -0.85 -11.32
C LYS A 81 1.36 -2.10 -10.87
N LEU A 82 0.73 -2.96 -10.07
CA LEU A 82 1.30 -4.24 -9.67
C LEU A 82 1.62 -5.11 -10.90
N ARG A 83 0.74 -5.15 -11.90
CA ARG A 83 0.98 -5.93 -13.13
C ARG A 83 2.21 -5.49 -13.93
N SER A 84 2.59 -4.22 -13.87
CA SER A 84 3.68 -3.68 -14.68
C SER A 84 4.97 -3.41 -13.89
N ASP A 85 4.85 -3.05 -12.62
CA ASP A 85 5.93 -2.38 -11.87
C ASP A 85 6.39 -3.19 -10.64
N VAL A 86 5.70 -4.28 -10.26
CA VAL A 86 6.08 -5.09 -9.08
C VAL A 86 7.47 -5.66 -9.22
N ARG A 87 8.25 -5.60 -8.12
CA ARG A 87 9.62 -6.08 -8.07
C ARG A 87 9.77 -7.15 -7.01
N ILE A 88 10.73 -8.04 -7.25
CA ILE A 88 11.17 -8.99 -6.23
C ILE A 88 11.83 -8.23 -5.08
N ILE A 89 11.62 -8.69 -3.84
CA ILE A 89 12.36 -8.18 -2.68
C ILE A 89 13.81 -8.67 -2.74
N ASP A 90 14.74 -7.79 -2.36
CA ASP A 90 16.16 -8.13 -2.29
C ASP A 90 16.39 -9.33 -1.36
N GLY A 91 17.05 -10.38 -1.87
CA GLY A 91 17.30 -11.62 -1.12
C GLY A 91 16.20 -12.68 -1.24
N ALA A 92 15.04 -12.37 -1.83
CA ALA A 92 13.93 -13.32 -1.94
C ALA A 92 14.21 -14.47 -2.93
N ARG A 93 15.19 -14.33 -3.83
CA ARG A 93 15.60 -15.41 -4.75
C ARG A 93 16.56 -16.39 -4.09
N GLU A 94 17.28 -15.93 -3.07
CA GLU A 94 18.33 -16.66 -2.37
C GLU A 94 17.81 -17.39 -1.12
N ALA A 95 16.57 -17.11 -0.71
CA ALA A 95 15.90 -17.66 0.47
C ALA A 95 15.44 -19.12 0.30
#